data_AF-A0A1V5BKW2-F1
#
_entry.id   AF-A0A1V5BKW2-F1
#
_cell.length_a   1.000
_cell.length_b   1.000
_cell.length_c   1.000
_cell.angle_alpha   90.00
_cell.angle_beta   90.00
_cell.angle_gamma   90.00
#
_symmetry.space_group_name_H-M   'P 1'
#
loop_
_entity.id
_entity.type
_entity.pdbx_description
1 polymer ?
#
loop_
_entity_poly.entity_id
_entity_poly.type
_entity_poly.pdbx_seq_one_letter_code
_entity_poly.pdbx_strand_id
1 'polypeptide(L)'
;MTNTEDITLEQVEKLYRFLQGEVPDGFDIKAMPNLSPDQAFSVIYYLQEGMRVLPDSYEKCRVEGCNELYDSDAEGCMAMLCEAHYELMCPHQGDKVECEECELYKEIHGD
;
A
#
# COMPACT_ATOMS: atom_id res chain seq x y z
N MET A 1 11.91 -18.50 16.17
CA MET A 1 11.96 -17.27 15.38
C MET A 1 12.39 -17.70 14.00
N THR A 2 11.44 -17.84 13.08
CA THR A 2 11.75 -18.21 11.70
C THR A 2 12.42 -17.00 11.06
N ASN A 3 13.69 -17.14 10.71
CA ASN A 3 14.36 -16.27 9.75
C ASN A 3 13.66 -16.47 8.40
N THR A 4 12.56 -15.77 8.17
CA THR A 4 12.15 -15.42 6.81
C THR A 4 13.18 -14.42 6.33
N GLU A 5 13.93 -14.76 5.29
CA GLU A 5 14.55 -13.73 4.46
C GLU A 5 13.45 -12.70 4.14
N ASP A 6 13.68 -11.42 4.44
CA ASP A 6 12.64 -10.39 4.37
C ASP A 6 12.02 -10.39 2.96
N ILE A 7 10.76 -10.79 2.86
CA ILE A 7 10.02 -10.77 1.60
C ILE A 7 9.94 -9.31 1.17
N THR A 8 10.41 -8.99 -0.02
CA THR A 8 10.50 -7.60 -0.49
C THR A 8 9.18 -7.10 -1.07
N LEU A 9 9.02 -5.77 -1.16
CA LEU A 9 7.89 -5.13 -1.82
C LEU A 9 7.71 -5.67 -3.25
N GLU A 10 8.80 -5.78 -4.03
CA GLU A 10 8.77 -6.30 -5.40
C GLU A 10 8.19 -7.73 -5.49
N GLN A 11 8.47 -8.58 -4.49
CA GLN A 11 7.90 -9.93 -4.46
C GLN A 11 6.40 -9.90 -4.17
N VAL A 12 5.96 -8.99 -3.29
CA VAL A 12 4.54 -8.81 -2.98
C VAL A 12 3.79 -8.17 -4.16
N GLU A 13 4.41 -7.25 -4.90
CA GLU A 13 3.87 -6.70 -6.15
C GLU A 13 3.66 -7.78 -7.22
N LYS A 14 4.62 -8.72 -7.37
CA LYS A 14 4.45 -9.86 -8.28
C LYS A 14 3.29 -10.76 -7.87
N LEU A 15 3.15 -11.03 -6.58
CA LEU A 15 1.98 -11.76 -6.06
C LEU A 15 0.68 -11.00 -6.32
N TYR A 16 0.68 -9.69 -6.08
CA TYR A 16 -0.47 -8.82 -6.29
C TYR A 16 -0.94 -8.81 -7.74
N ARG A 17 0.00 -8.73 -8.69
CA ARG A 17 -0.29 -8.83 -10.13
C ARG A 17 -0.75 -10.23 -10.53
N PHE A 18 -0.13 -11.26 -9.97
CA PHE A 18 -0.57 -12.64 -10.17
C PHE A 18 -2.03 -12.85 -9.76
N LEU A 19 -2.43 -12.35 -8.59
CA LEU A 19 -3.82 -12.42 -8.10
C LEU A 19 -4.82 -11.71 -9.03
N GLN A 20 -4.37 -10.72 -9.79
CA GLN A 20 -5.15 -9.99 -10.79
C GLN A 20 -5.12 -10.66 -12.18
N GLY A 21 -4.44 -11.81 -12.32
CA GLY A 21 -4.43 -12.60 -13.55
C GLY A 21 -3.16 -12.46 -14.38
N GLU A 22 -2.12 -11.76 -13.90
CA GLU A 22 -0.82 -11.74 -14.57
C GLU A 22 -0.13 -13.11 -14.43
N VAL A 23 0.22 -13.74 -15.55
CA VAL A 23 0.86 -15.07 -15.55
C VAL A 23 2.37 -14.88 -15.34
N PRO A 24 2.97 -15.44 -14.29
CA PRO A 24 4.41 -15.33 -14.08
C PRO A 24 5.17 -16.14 -15.13
N ASP A 25 6.39 -15.71 -15.45
CA ASP A 25 7.22 -16.38 -16.45
C ASP A 25 7.46 -17.86 -16.11
N GLY A 26 7.19 -18.73 -17.09
CA GLY A 26 7.42 -20.17 -16.96
C GLY A 26 6.30 -20.95 -16.27
N PHE A 27 5.17 -20.32 -15.95
CA PHE A 27 4.01 -20.98 -15.36
C PHE A 27 3.01 -21.40 -16.45
N ASP A 28 2.48 -22.62 -16.33
CA ASP A 28 1.30 -23.09 -17.08
C ASP A 28 0.17 -23.36 -16.07
N ILE A 29 -0.65 -22.33 -15.83
CA ILE A 29 -1.75 -22.36 -14.86
C ILE A 29 -3.08 -22.37 -15.61
N LYS A 30 -3.91 -23.38 -15.34
CA LYS A 30 -5.22 -23.56 -15.98
C LYS A 30 -6.32 -22.66 -15.41
N ALA A 31 -6.24 -22.30 -14.13
CA ALA A 31 -7.24 -21.50 -13.44
C ALA A 31 -6.55 -20.33 -12.75
N MET A 32 -6.38 -19.25 -13.50
CA MET A 32 -5.82 -18.01 -12.98
C MET A 32 -6.83 -17.31 -12.07
N PRO A 33 -6.39 -16.73 -10.94
CA PRO A 33 -7.21 -15.77 -10.24
C PRO A 33 -7.44 -14.54 -11.14
N ASN A 34 -8.54 -13.84 -10.91
CA ASN A 34 -8.92 -12.63 -11.64
C ASN A 34 -9.62 -11.68 -10.69
N LEU A 35 -8.88 -11.26 -9.67
CA LEU A 35 -9.38 -10.39 -8.61
C LEU A 35 -9.24 -8.92 -9.02
N SER A 36 -10.14 -8.07 -8.54
CA SER A 36 -9.91 -6.63 -8.61
C SER A 36 -8.70 -6.23 -7.73
N PRO A 37 -8.09 -5.05 -7.94
CA PRO A 37 -7.06 -4.51 -7.05
C PRO A 37 -7.40 -4.61 -5.56
N ASP A 38 -8.60 -4.21 -5.16
CA ASP A 38 -9.03 -4.26 -3.75
C ASP A 38 -9.16 -5.70 -3.23
N GLN A 39 -9.70 -6.60 -4.05
CA GLN A 39 -9.82 -8.02 -3.70
C GLN A 39 -8.44 -8.68 -3.58
N ALA A 40 -7.53 -8.40 -4.52
CA ALA A 40 -6.16 -8.89 -4.47
C ALA A 40 -5.43 -8.40 -3.22
N PHE A 41 -5.57 -7.11 -2.87
CA PHE A 41 -4.96 -6.58 -1.66
C PHE A 41 -5.58 -7.17 -0.38
N SER A 42 -6.88 -7.46 -0.34
CA SER A 42 -7.48 -8.14 0.81
C SER A 42 -6.87 -9.52 1.11
N VAL A 43 -6.42 -10.23 0.07
CA VAL A 43 -5.70 -11.50 0.23
C VAL A 43 -4.33 -11.26 0.83
N ILE A 44 -3.60 -10.25 0.33
CA ILE A 44 -2.29 -9.83 0.86
C ILE A 44 -2.41 -9.43 2.33
N TYR A 45 -3.41 -8.61 2.67
CA TYR A 45 -3.69 -8.17 4.03
C TYR A 45 -3.94 -9.34 4.99
N TYR A 46 -4.67 -10.37 4.55
CA TYR A 46 -4.84 -11.57 5.35
C TYR A 46 -3.53 -12.35 5.54
N LEU A 47 -2.66 -12.38 4.52
CA LEU A 47 -1.34 -13.00 4.61
C LEU A 47 -0.38 -12.23 5.55
N GLN A 48 -0.53 -10.91 5.65
CA GLN A 48 0.17 -10.04 6.58
C GLN A 48 -0.33 -10.23 8.01
N GLU A 49 -1.59 -9.90 8.28
CA GLU A 49 -2.14 -9.84 9.65
C GLU A 49 -2.56 -11.20 10.20
N GLY A 50 -3.29 -11.96 9.36
CA GLY A 50 -3.89 -13.23 9.76
C GLY A 50 -2.87 -14.36 9.83
N MET A 51 -1.96 -14.42 8.85
CA MET A 51 -0.98 -15.51 8.74
C MET A 51 0.44 -15.10 9.11
N ARG A 52 0.77 -13.80 9.14
CA ARG A 52 2.11 -13.28 9.44
C ARG A 52 3.20 -13.88 8.56
N VAL A 53 2.87 -14.04 7.27
CA VAL A 53 3.76 -14.58 6.24
C VAL A 53 4.43 -13.45 5.45
N LEU A 54 3.72 -12.34 5.23
CA LEU A 54 4.23 -11.16 4.54
C LEU A 54 4.48 -10.02 5.57
N PRO A 55 5.41 -9.09 5.31
CA PRO A 55 5.55 -7.87 6.10
C PRO A 55 4.26 -7.06 6.08
N ASP A 56 3.82 -6.60 7.24
CA ASP A 56 2.62 -5.78 7.44
C ASP A 56 2.81 -4.32 7.01
N SER A 57 4.04 -3.92 6.66
CA SER A 57 4.32 -2.56 6.18
C SER A 57 3.87 -2.31 4.73
N TYR A 58 3.59 -3.34 3.92
CA TYR A 58 3.21 -3.15 2.52
C TYR A 58 1.73 -2.80 2.35
N GLU A 59 1.46 -1.61 1.81
CA GLU A 59 0.12 -1.02 1.73
C GLU A 59 -0.30 -0.76 0.28
N LYS A 60 -1.62 -0.74 0.03
CA LYS A 60 -2.18 -0.31 -1.26
C LYS A 60 -2.50 1.17 -1.24
N CYS A 61 -2.18 1.85 -2.33
CA CYS A 61 -2.67 3.20 -2.58
C CYS A 61 -4.20 3.27 -2.47
N ARG A 62 -4.70 4.26 -1.72
CA ARG A 62 -6.14 4.47 -1.49
C ARG A 62 -6.78 5.50 -2.41
N VAL A 63 -5.96 6.27 -3.15
CA VAL A 63 -6.44 7.24 -4.14
C VAL A 63 -7.20 6.50 -5.23
N GLU A 64 -8.39 6.96 -5.58
CA GLU A 64 -9.19 6.33 -6.63
C GLU A 64 -8.40 6.31 -7.96
N GLY A 65 -8.35 5.13 -8.60
CA GLY A 65 -7.56 4.92 -9.81
C GLY A 65 -6.08 4.64 -9.59
N CYS A 66 -5.57 4.78 -8.37
CA CYS A 66 -4.22 4.38 -7.98
C CYS A 66 -4.26 2.96 -7.42
N ASN A 67 -3.58 2.02 -8.08
CA ASN A 67 -3.59 0.60 -7.71
C ASN A 67 -2.22 0.05 -7.34
N GLU A 68 -1.22 0.92 -7.17
CA GLU A 68 0.14 0.54 -6.82
C GLU A 68 0.26 0.20 -5.32
N LEU A 69 1.24 -0.64 -5.01
CA LEU A 69 1.66 -0.93 -3.64
C LEU A 69 2.84 -0.04 -3.25
N TYR A 70 3.02 0.17 -1.95
CA TYR A 70 4.17 0.87 -1.41
C TYR A 70 4.55 0.30 -0.04
N ASP A 71 5.79 0.54 0.39
CA ASP A 71 6.25 0.17 1.73
C ASP A 71 6.02 1.34 2.69
N SER A 72 5.08 1.22 3.63
CA SER A 72 4.74 2.29 4.57
C SER A 72 5.81 2.56 5.63
N ASP A 73 6.79 1.66 5.79
CA ASP A 73 7.94 1.87 6.70
C ASP A 73 9.08 2.66 6.03
N ALA A 74 9.19 2.59 4.70
CA ALA A 74 10.28 3.21 3.93
C ALA A 74 9.81 4.36 3.02
N GLU A 75 8.56 4.29 2.56
CA GLU A 75 7.92 5.15 1.57
C GLU A 75 6.50 5.50 2.02
N GLY A 76 5.79 6.28 1.21
CA GLY A 76 4.44 6.74 1.51
C GLY A 76 4.40 8.24 1.75
N CYS A 77 3.64 8.92 0.90
CA CYS A 77 3.02 10.18 1.30
C CYS A 77 1.78 9.81 2.13
N MET A 78 1.54 10.50 3.25
CA MET A 78 0.27 10.50 3.99
C MET A 78 -0.87 11.06 3.12
N ALA A 79 -1.24 10.36 2.06
CA ALA A 79 -2.44 10.62 1.29
C ALA A 79 -3.33 9.39 1.50
N MET A 80 -4.09 9.31 2.58
CA MET A 80 -5.12 10.28 2.98
C MET A 80 -4.53 11.40 3.84
N LEU A 81 -4.49 12.64 3.37
CA LEU A 81 -4.15 13.78 4.23
C LEU A 81 -5.03 13.69 5.50
N CYS A 82 -4.44 13.52 6.69
CA CYS A 82 -5.02 13.90 8.00
C CYS A 82 -5.76 12.88 8.90
N GLU A 83 -5.59 11.56 8.84
CA GLU A 83 -6.02 10.71 9.97
C GLU A 83 -4.83 10.10 10.73
N ALA A 84 -4.27 10.93 11.62
CA ALA A 84 -3.25 10.66 12.63
C ALA A 84 -1.77 10.79 12.20
N HIS A 85 -1.20 11.93 12.58
CA HIS A 85 0.24 12.20 12.70
C HIS A 85 1.06 10.98 13.14
N TYR A 86 2.05 10.59 12.35
CA TYR A 86 3.39 10.32 12.85
C TYR A 86 4.43 11.05 12.00
N GLU A 87 5.30 11.76 12.70
CA GLU A 87 6.26 12.74 12.19
C GLU A 87 7.18 12.12 11.14
N LEU A 88 7.20 12.67 9.90
CA LEU A 88 8.42 12.93 9.10
C LEU A 88 8.16 13.31 7.63
N MET A 89 6.95 13.24 7.09
CA MET A 89 6.72 13.46 5.64
C MET A 89 5.57 14.43 5.32
N CYS A 90 5.39 15.49 6.12
CA CYS A 90 4.62 16.68 5.73
C CYS A 90 5.59 17.73 5.18
N PRO A 91 5.30 18.45 4.07
CA PRO A 91 6.16 19.53 3.58
C PRO A 91 6.36 20.67 4.59
N HIS A 92 5.58 20.71 5.67
CA HIS A 92 5.66 21.68 6.76
C HIS A 92 6.42 21.17 8.00
N GLN A 93 7.42 20.30 7.86
CA GLN A 93 8.26 19.82 8.98
C GLN A 93 8.63 20.99 9.93
N GLY A 94 7.98 21.07 11.09
CA GLY A 94 8.31 21.99 12.17
C GLY A 94 7.52 23.30 12.28
N ASP A 95 6.56 23.61 11.39
CA ASP A 95 5.95 24.95 11.35
C ASP A 95 4.64 25.15 12.15
N LYS A 96 4.19 24.15 12.94
CA LYS A 96 2.95 24.21 13.75
C LYS A 96 1.70 24.61 12.93
N VAL A 97 1.65 24.26 11.65
CA VAL A 97 0.47 24.48 10.81
C VAL A 97 -0.50 23.34 11.06
N GLU A 98 -1.70 23.67 11.53
CA GLU A 98 -2.79 22.72 11.70
C GLU A 98 -3.28 22.24 10.32
N CYS A 99 -3.70 20.97 10.22
CA CYS A 99 -4.10 20.32 8.95
C CYS A 99 -5.17 21.11 8.16
N GLU A 100 -6.10 21.77 8.87
CA GLU A 100 -7.19 22.57 8.30
C GLU A 100 -6.70 23.82 7.54
N GLU A 101 -5.47 24.27 7.80
CA GLU A 101 -4.87 25.43 7.16
C GLU A 101 -3.98 25.08 5.95
N CYS A 102 -3.80 23.79 5.65
CA CYS A 102 -2.99 23.32 4.53
C CYS A 102 -3.65 23.65 3.17
N GLU A 103 -2.97 24.41 2.32
CA GLU A 103 -3.52 24.78 1.00
C GLU A 103 -3.81 23.56 0.11
N LEU A 104 -3.03 22.48 0.21
CA LEU A 104 -3.32 21.21 -0.49
C LEU A 104 -4.61 20.55 0.01
N TYR A 105 -4.93 20.67 1.30
CA TYR A 105 -6.19 20.18 1.87
C TYR A 105 -7.38 20.99 1.35
N LYS A 106 -7.25 22.32 1.29
CA LYS A 106 -8.28 23.24 0.77
C LYS A 106 -8.57 23.03 -0.72
N GLU A 107 -7.54 22.80 -1.54
CA GLU A 107 -7.69 22.53 -2.98
C GLU A 107 -8.46 21.23 -3.28
N ILE A 108 -8.28 20.19 -2.46
CA ILE A 108 -8.94 18.89 -2.63
C ILE A 108 -10.38 18.90 -2.10
N HIS A 109 -10.62 19.57 -0.98
CA HIS A 109 -11.91 19.57 -0.29
C HIS A 109 -12.81 20.77 -0.59
N GLY A 110 -12.34 21.76 -1.35
CA GLY A 110 -13.17 22.78 -1.98
C GLY A 110 -13.89 23.72 -1.01
N ASP A 111 -13.13 24.48 -0.25
CA ASP A 111 -13.60 25.72 0.42
C ASP A 111 -13.07 26.98 -0.30
#